data_AF-A0A0K2YHH7-F1
#
_entry.id   AF-A0A0K2YHH7-F1
#
_cell.length_a   1.000
_cell.length_b   1.000
_cell.length_c   1.000
_cell.angle_alpha   90.00
_cell.angle_beta   90.00
_cell.angle_gamma   90.00
#
_symmetry.space_group_name_H-M   'P 1'
#
loop_
_entity.id
_entity.type
_entity.pdbx_description
1 polymer ?
#
loop_
_entity_poly.entity_id
_entity_poly.type
_entity_poly.pdbx_seq_one_letter_code
_entity_poly.pdbx_strand_id
1 'polypeptide(L)'
;MTTMRRTFDLLATLLVGATAGWALLAPLAPNFGISGTDGQLTALMASRPLASAVGLVVAATLAGALSRRGSARAARMTTLVGLGVLVAVQYSNDGVWQLEWLIAVTWVSGIAAGVALGGAAAAAGDRTETAVLLGAAVAAFLVVPVTSELLGRAPEQQWTPYAPLTDAGTLTSAPAWMLLLPAIVATAFATALGGARPAKPSTRGVAVTATVVATALATNAAIAAAQDNRPLTGALLAVFVAVTIGAAFLLDGQDGSLLLTTTAIAAAVAPLSGWSDTTWIGVVILIVGLTVGVVVGSRWPSVVVGLTLLAAVSLAGLLPDIADGMGGAVRWLAVAPIAGYALGSCDPIRSGATIAGLSVLFVPSALSVAGQGAPDLLEDRSPLRSLPRGMMASMPPDPYWLTTAMTVVGLATIAAAGLLRQRAED
;
A
#
# COMPACT_ATOMS: atom_id res chain seq x y z
N MET A 1 32.52 -11.57 -8.12
CA MET A 1 31.93 -11.26 -6.79
C MET A 1 30.95 -10.09 -6.83
N THR A 2 31.17 -9.03 -7.62
CA THR A 2 30.27 -7.87 -7.73
C THR A 2 28.86 -8.21 -8.25
N THR A 3 28.75 -9.10 -9.24
CA THR A 3 27.44 -9.52 -9.81
C THR A 3 26.60 -10.29 -8.80
N MET A 4 27.17 -11.33 -8.17
CA MET A 4 26.47 -12.15 -7.18
C MET A 4 25.95 -11.32 -6.00
N ARG A 5 26.79 -10.40 -5.49
CA ARG A 5 26.41 -9.46 -4.43
C ARG A 5 25.21 -8.60 -4.83
N ARG A 6 25.26 -7.98 -6.01
CA ARG A 6 24.17 -7.15 -6.52
C ARG A 6 22.87 -7.94 -6.68
N THR A 7 22.96 -9.19 -7.14
CA THR A 7 21.80 -10.07 -7.24
C THR A 7 21.14 -10.31 -5.88
N PHE A 8 21.92 -10.60 -4.82
CA PHE A 8 21.37 -10.78 -3.48
C PHE A 8 20.82 -9.49 -2.88
N ASP A 9 21.44 -8.34 -3.15
CA ASP A 9 20.93 -7.05 -2.68
C ASP A 9 19.57 -6.72 -3.32
N LEU A 10 19.42 -6.95 -4.64
CA LEU A 10 18.14 -6.79 -5.35
C LEU A 10 17.09 -7.81 -4.92
N LEU A 11 17.50 -9.07 -4.71
CA LEU A 11 16.60 -10.13 -4.23
C LEU A 11 16.10 -9.80 -2.82
N ALA A 12 16.97 -9.33 -1.94
CA ALA A 12 16.62 -8.93 -0.59
C ALA A 12 15.65 -7.75 -0.59
N THR A 13 15.89 -6.70 -1.37
CA THR A 13 14.98 -5.54 -1.46
C THR A 13 13.63 -5.93 -2.05
N LEU A 14 13.61 -6.78 -3.08
CA LEU A 14 12.38 -7.32 -3.67
C LEU A 14 11.57 -8.10 -2.64
N LEU A 15 12.19 -9.08 -1.99
CA LEU A 15 11.49 -9.97 -1.06
C LEU A 15 11.07 -9.23 0.21
N VAL A 16 11.87 -8.29 0.71
CA VAL A 16 11.49 -7.45 1.86
C VAL A 16 10.34 -6.52 1.50
N GLY A 17 10.37 -5.86 0.34
CA GLY A 17 9.29 -5.00 -0.13
C GLY A 17 7.97 -5.76 -0.26
N ALA A 18 8.02 -6.94 -0.88
CA ALA A 18 6.86 -7.82 -1.01
C ALA A 18 6.37 -8.32 0.35
N THR A 19 7.25 -8.80 1.22
CA THR A 19 6.89 -9.35 2.55
C THR A 19 6.33 -8.28 3.47
N ALA A 20 6.97 -7.11 3.54
CA ALA A 20 6.52 -6.00 4.38
C ALA A 20 5.23 -5.38 3.84
N GLY A 21 5.12 -5.19 2.52
CA GLY A 21 3.88 -4.74 1.89
C GLY A 21 2.73 -5.72 2.13
N TRP A 22 2.99 -7.02 2.02
CA TRP A 22 2.04 -8.06 2.39
C TRP A 22 1.66 -7.95 3.86
N ALA A 23 2.61 -7.90 4.79
CA ALA A 23 2.32 -7.82 6.22
C ALA A 23 1.51 -6.57 6.62
N LEU A 24 1.69 -5.46 5.91
CA LEU A 24 0.91 -4.23 6.12
C LEU A 24 -0.54 -4.33 5.62
N LEU A 25 -0.84 -5.26 4.70
CA LEU A 25 -2.17 -5.40 4.05
C LEU A 25 -2.89 -6.72 4.31
N ALA A 26 -2.15 -7.78 4.61
CA ALA A 26 -2.62 -9.15 4.67
C ALA A 26 -3.87 -9.19 5.53
N PRO A 27 -4.91 -9.99 5.21
CA PRO A 27 -6.06 -10.19 6.10
C PRO A 27 -5.65 -10.85 7.44
N LEU A 28 -6.50 -10.74 8.48
CA LEU A 28 -6.26 -11.41 9.78
C LEU A 28 -6.50 -12.90 9.55
N ALA A 29 -6.04 -13.79 10.42
CA ALA A 29 -5.96 -15.24 10.17
C ALA A 29 -7.31 -16.01 10.28
N PRO A 30 -7.41 -17.20 9.64
CA PRO A 30 -8.67 -17.90 9.39
C PRO A 30 -8.89 -18.88 10.51
N ASN A 31 -10.11 -19.35 10.64
CA ASN A 31 -10.54 -20.42 11.53
C ASN A 31 -11.03 -19.96 12.90
N PHE A 32 -11.25 -18.66 13.09
CA PHE A 32 -11.76 -18.17 14.37
C PHE A 32 -13.21 -17.74 14.21
N GLY A 33 -14.13 -18.51 14.81
CA GLY A 33 -15.39 -17.97 15.29
C GLY A 33 -15.07 -16.95 16.38
N ILE A 34 -14.82 -15.70 15.99
CA ILE A 34 -14.46 -14.64 16.92
C ILE A 34 -15.74 -14.19 17.63
N SER A 35 -15.99 -14.74 18.82
CA SER A 35 -16.95 -14.19 19.76
C SER A 35 -16.23 -13.19 20.68
N GLY A 36 -16.61 -11.92 20.59
CA GLY A 36 -16.10 -10.84 21.44
C GLY A 36 -17.19 -9.81 21.70
N THR A 37 -16.96 -8.89 22.62
CA THR A 37 -17.88 -7.75 22.80
C THR A 37 -17.78 -6.80 21.60
N ASP A 38 -18.82 -5.98 21.36
CA ASP A 38 -18.85 -5.03 20.24
C ASP A 38 -17.63 -4.07 20.24
N GLY A 39 -17.22 -3.62 21.43
CA GLY A 39 -16.05 -2.77 21.59
C GLY A 39 -14.74 -3.47 21.21
N GLN A 40 -14.66 -4.76 21.47
CA GLN A 40 -13.53 -5.63 21.16
C GLN A 40 -13.39 -5.87 19.65
N LEU A 41 -14.50 -6.18 18.97
CA LEU A 41 -14.56 -6.29 17.51
C LEU A 41 -14.20 -4.96 16.84
N THR A 42 -14.73 -3.85 17.35
CA THR A 42 -14.41 -2.49 16.87
C THR A 42 -12.92 -2.19 17.02
N ALA A 43 -12.32 -2.54 18.16
CA ALA A 43 -10.89 -2.35 18.41
C ALA A 43 -10.02 -3.19 17.46
N LEU A 44 -10.40 -4.44 17.19
CA LEU A 44 -9.70 -5.29 16.23
C LEU A 44 -9.74 -4.69 14.83
N MET A 45 -10.90 -4.20 14.41
CA MET A 45 -11.12 -3.62 13.08
C MET A 45 -10.34 -2.31 12.90
N ALA A 46 -10.23 -1.47 13.93
CA ALA A 46 -9.42 -0.26 13.92
C ALA A 46 -7.90 -0.51 14.11
N SER A 47 -7.50 -1.64 14.69
CA SER A 47 -6.10 -1.90 15.06
C SER A 47 -5.18 -2.01 13.84
N ARG A 48 -5.64 -2.63 12.76
CA ARG A 48 -4.86 -2.86 11.54
C ARG A 48 -4.42 -1.60 10.81
N PRO A 49 -5.35 -0.70 10.43
CA PRO A 49 -4.99 0.53 9.75
C PRO A 49 -4.10 1.44 10.60
N LEU A 50 -4.28 1.40 11.92
CA LEU A 50 -3.43 2.12 12.86
C LEU A 50 -2.04 1.47 12.97
N ALA A 51 -1.97 0.14 12.99
CA ALA A 51 -0.71 -0.60 12.99
C ALA A 51 0.10 -0.37 11.71
N SER A 52 -0.55 -0.31 10.54
CA SER A 52 0.14 0.00 9.28
C SER A 52 0.64 1.46 9.26
N ALA A 53 -0.18 2.40 9.72
CA ALA A 53 0.20 3.80 9.88
C ALA A 53 1.41 3.98 10.80
N VAL A 54 1.39 3.36 11.98
CA VAL A 54 2.54 3.39 12.91
C VAL A 54 3.74 2.68 12.31
N GLY A 55 3.54 1.54 11.64
CA GLY A 55 4.58 0.83 10.90
C GLY A 55 5.30 1.73 9.89
N LEU A 56 4.59 2.52 9.11
CA LEU A 56 5.18 3.44 8.14
C LEU A 56 5.91 4.62 8.78
N VAL A 57 5.41 5.16 9.89
CA VAL A 57 6.12 6.19 10.67
C VAL A 57 7.42 5.61 11.23
N VAL A 58 7.38 4.38 11.75
CA VAL A 58 8.58 3.64 12.17
C VAL A 58 9.53 3.41 11.00
N ALA A 59 9.02 3.04 9.81
CA ALA A 59 9.83 2.86 8.63
C ALA A 59 10.55 4.16 8.22
N ALA A 60 9.86 5.30 8.21
CA ALA A 60 10.43 6.58 7.83
C ALA A 60 11.49 7.06 8.84
N THR A 61 11.20 6.92 10.13
CA THR A 61 12.14 7.30 11.20
C THR A 61 13.40 6.46 11.15
N LEU A 62 13.28 5.13 10.98
CA LEU A 62 14.42 4.24 10.84
C LEU A 62 15.19 4.47 9.55
N ALA A 63 14.50 4.66 8.42
CA ALA A 63 15.14 4.98 7.16
C ALA A 63 15.99 6.26 7.27
N GLY A 64 15.45 7.32 7.87
CA GLY A 64 16.17 8.58 8.10
C GLY A 64 17.31 8.46 9.12
N ALA A 65 17.15 7.66 10.18
CA ALA A 65 18.19 7.46 11.20
C ALA A 65 19.35 6.60 10.68
N LEU A 66 19.06 5.51 9.98
CA LEU A 66 20.04 4.58 9.44
C LEU A 66 20.82 5.17 8.26
N SER A 67 20.15 5.91 7.37
CA SER A 67 20.82 6.63 6.29
C SER A 67 21.80 7.69 6.80
N ARG A 68 21.50 8.34 7.94
CA ARG A 68 22.43 9.27 8.61
C ARG A 68 23.65 8.58 9.22
N ARG A 69 23.50 7.33 9.67
CA ARG A 69 24.63 6.55 10.23
C ARG A 69 25.63 6.09 9.18
N GLY A 70 25.29 6.13 7.88
CA GLY A 70 26.23 5.79 6.82
C GLY A 70 26.61 4.29 6.74
N SER A 71 25.90 3.40 7.44
CA SER A 71 26.20 1.97 7.47
C SER A 71 25.07 1.10 6.87
N ALA A 72 25.31 0.57 5.67
CA ALA A 72 24.39 -0.38 5.04
C ALA A 72 24.24 -1.69 5.84
N ARG A 73 25.30 -2.11 6.56
CA ARG A 73 25.24 -3.30 7.43
C ARG A 73 24.27 -3.12 8.59
N ALA A 74 24.30 -1.94 9.23
CA ALA A 74 23.35 -1.62 10.29
C ALA A 74 21.92 -1.64 9.75
N ALA A 75 21.69 -1.06 8.57
CA ALA A 75 20.38 -1.04 7.93
C ALA A 75 19.84 -2.46 7.64
N ARG A 76 20.68 -3.35 7.07
CA ARG A 76 20.29 -4.74 6.79
C ARG A 76 20.08 -5.58 8.05
N MET A 77 20.86 -5.35 9.11
CA MET A 77 20.60 -5.96 10.41
C MET A 77 19.27 -5.52 10.99
N THR A 78 18.91 -4.23 10.88
CA THR A 78 17.57 -3.75 11.25
C THR A 78 16.48 -4.44 10.41
N THR A 79 16.71 -4.63 9.11
CA THR A 79 15.78 -5.40 8.27
C THR A 79 15.59 -6.83 8.77
N LEU A 80 16.68 -7.53 9.08
CA LEU A 80 16.64 -8.89 9.64
C LEU A 80 15.89 -8.96 10.96
N VAL A 81 16.06 -7.96 11.84
CA VAL A 81 15.31 -7.87 13.10
C VAL A 81 13.81 -7.75 12.82
N GLY A 82 13.40 -6.87 11.90
CA GLY A 82 11.99 -6.74 11.50
C GLY A 82 11.40 -8.05 10.94
N LEU A 83 12.12 -8.70 10.02
CA LEU A 83 11.71 -10.01 9.49
C LEU A 83 11.67 -11.11 10.56
N GLY A 84 12.63 -11.12 11.48
CA GLY A 84 12.67 -12.08 12.59
C GLY A 84 11.49 -11.91 13.55
N VAL A 85 11.06 -10.67 13.80
CA VAL A 85 9.83 -10.42 14.58
C VAL A 85 8.60 -10.89 13.81
N LEU A 86 8.51 -10.69 12.50
CA LEU A 86 7.41 -11.25 11.69
C LEU A 86 7.35 -12.78 11.76
N VAL A 87 8.51 -13.47 11.78
CA VAL A 87 8.59 -14.92 11.99
C VAL A 87 8.03 -15.31 13.36
N ALA A 88 8.45 -14.61 14.42
CA ALA A 88 7.98 -14.88 15.78
C ALA A 88 6.47 -14.68 15.89
N VAL A 89 5.93 -13.62 15.27
CA VAL A 89 4.50 -13.35 15.22
C VAL A 89 3.77 -14.47 14.49
N GLN A 90 4.26 -14.89 13.31
CA GLN A 90 3.63 -15.95 12.52
C GLN A 90 3.58 -17.27 13.32
N TYR A 91 4.66 -17.66 13.99
CA TYR A 91 4.66 -18.84 14.87
C TYR A 91 3.70 -18.70 16.06
N SER A 92 3.61 -17.51 16.64
CA SER A 92 2.75 -17.27 17.80
C SER A 92 1.25 -17.26 17.46
N ASN A 93 0.91 -17.17 16.17
CA ASN A 93 -0.47 -17.08 15.72
C ASN A 93 -1.16 -18.45 15.66
N ASP A 94 -0.39 -19.55 15.57
CA ASP A 94 -0.90 -20.92 15.38
C ASP A 94 -1.61 -21.50 16.63
N GLY A 95 -1.72 -20.75 17.74
CA GLY A 95 -2.25 -21.29 19.00
C GLY A 95 -3.09 -20.34 19.85
N VAL A 96 -3.50 -19.17 19.34
CA VAL A 96 -4.13 -18.17 20.20
C VAL A 96 -5.61 -17.92 19.90
N TRP A 97 -6.41 -18.01 20.95
CA TRP A 97 -7.87 -17.95 20.93
C TRP A 97 -8.45 -16.65 21.50
N GLN A 98 -7.60 -15.72 21.94
CA GLN A 98 -8.02 -14.48 22.60
C GLN A 98 -7.87 -13.27 21.67
N LEU A 99 -8.92 -12.44 21.62
CA LEU A 99 -8.95 -11.26 20.77
C LEU A 99 -7.85 -10.24 21.08
N GLU A 100 -7.52 -10.09 22.36
CA GLU A 100 -6.46 -9.18 22.82
C GLU A 100 -5.11 -9.52 22.19
N TRP A 101 -4.85 -10.82 22.00
CA TRP A 101 -3.65 -11.28 21.31
C TRP A 101 -3.67 -10.97 19.82
N LEU A 102 -4.81 -11.14 19.14
CA LEU A 102 -4.95 -10.79 17.72
C LEU A 102 -4.68 -9.30 17.49
N ILE A 103 -5.16 -8.44 18.39
CA ILE A 103 -4.85 -7.00 18.39
C ILE A 103 -3.34 -6.79 18.57
N ALA A 104 -2.73 -7.42 19.58
CA ALA A 104 -1.29 -7.29 19.84
C ALA A 104 -0.44 -7.77 18.65
N VAL A 105 -0.76 -8.93 18.08
CA VAL A 105 -0.12 -9.51 16.89
C VAL A 105 -0.21 -8.58 15.69
N THR A 106 -1.35 -7.91 15.50
CA THR A 106 -1.54 -6.93 14.43
C THR A 106 -0.60 -5.75 14.59
N TRP A 107 -0.52 -5.17 15.79
CA TRP A 107 0.38 -4.07 16.11
C TRP A 107 1.85 -4.45 15.94
N VAL A 108 2.24 -5.61 16.47
CA VAL A 108 3.62 -6.12 16.35
C VAL A 108 3.97 -6.38 14.88
N SER A 109 3.06 -6.94 14.09
CA SER A 109 3.26 -7.17 12.65
C SER A 109 3.45 -5.87 11.88
N GLY A 110 2.60 -4.87 12.12
CA GLY A 110 2.71 -3.56 11.47
C GLY A 110 4.02 -2.86 11.81
N ILE A 111 4.42 -2.86 13.08
CA ILE A 111 5.70 -2.30 13.52
C ILE A 111 6.87 -3.07 12.91
N ALA A 112 6.84 -4.41 12.93
CA ALA A 112 7.90 -5.26 12.39
C ALA A 112 8.07 -5.10 10.87
N ALA A 113 6.97 -5.00 10.13
CA ALA A 113 6.97 -4.66 8.71
C ALA A 113 7.58 -3.28 8.48
N GLY A 114 7.22 -2.30 9.32
CA GLY A 114 7.82 -0.97 9.33
C GLY A 114 9.34 -0.98 9.54
N VAL A 115 9.81 -1.75 10.53
CA VAL A 115 11.24 -1.95 10.82
C VAL A 115 11.96 -2.59 9.62
N ALA A 116 11.38 -3.63 9.03
CA ALA A 116 11.93 -4.32 7.88
C ALA A 116 12.08 -3.38 6.67
N LEU A 117 10.99 -2.65 6.36
CA LEU A 117 10.89 -1.75 5.23
C LEU A 117 11.78 -0.51 5.39
N GLY A 118 11.83 0.09 6.60
CA GLY A 118 12.72 1.21 6.90
C GLY A 118 14.21 0.85 6.80
N GLY A 119 14.58 -0.35 7.30
CA GLY A 119 15.92 -0.89 7.12
C GLY A 119 16.27 -1.13 5.65
N ALA A 120 15.35 -1.69 4.87
CA ALA A 120 15.56 -1.95 3.45
C ALA A 120 15.65 -0.66 2.64
N ALA A 121 14.83 0.34 2.93
CA ALA A 121 14.89 1.65 2.30
C ALA A 121 16.19 2.40 2.62
N ALA A 122 16.75 2.26 3.83
CA ALA A 122 18.07 2.80 4.14
C ALA A 122 19.22 2.02 3.49
N ALA A 123 19.04 0.71 3.30
CA ALA A 123 20.00 -0.16 2.65
C ALA A 123 20.02 0.00 1.12
N ALA A 124 18.90 0.44 0.51
CA ALA A 124 18.74 0.69 -0.91
C ALA A 124 19.62 1.87 -1.36
N GLY A 125 20.85 1.57 -1.74
CA GLY A 125 21.89 2.58 -1.99
C GLY A 125 21.82 3.19 -3.39
N ASP A 126 21.11 2.54 -4.31
CA ASP A 126 20.98 2.96 -5.70
C ASP A 126 19.51 3.07 -6.16
N ARG A 127 19.34 3.65 -7.36
CA ARG A 127 18.03 3.81 -8.00
C ARG A 127 17.35 2.46 -8.27
N THR A 128 18.12 1.41 -8.57
CA THR A 128 17.57 0.12 -8.98
C THR A 128 16.98 -0.60 -7.78
N GLU A 129 17.70 -0.66 -6.67
CA GLU A 129 17.27 -1.21 -5.39
C GLU A 129 16.04 -0.48 -4.86
N THR A 130 16.01 0.84 -4.97
CA THR A 130 14.86 1.66 -4.56
C THR A 130 13.63 1.37 -5.43
N ALA A 131 13.81 1.29 -6.76
CA ALA A 131 12.72 0.95 -7.68
C ALA A 131 12.20 -0.47 -7.46
N VAL A 132 13.08 -1.43 -7.18
CA VAL A 132 12.71 -2.82 -6.86
C VAL A 132 11.93 -2.90 -5.54
N LEU A 133 12.38 -2.19 -4.50
CA LEU A 133 11.66 -2.14 -3.22
C LEU A 133 10.25 -1.55 -3.40
N LEU A 134 10.14 -0.42 -4.10
CA LEU A 134 8.86 0.23 -4.39
C LEU A 134 7.95 -0.65 -5.24
N GLY A 135 8.48 -1.20 -6.33
CA GLY A 135 7.75 -2.08 -7.23
C GLY A 135 7.22 -3.32 -6.52
N ALA A 136 8.01 -3.93 -5.65
CA ALA A 136 7.59 -5.09 -4.87
C ALA A 136 6.52 -4.75 -3.83
N ALA A 137 6.64 -3.61 -3.14
CA ALA A 137 5.62 -3.14 -2.21
C ALA A 137 4.30 -2.81 -2.93
N VAL A 138 4.37 -2.15 -4.09
CA VAL A 138 3.18 -1.85 -4.92
C VAL A 138 2.59 -3.14 -5.50
N ALA A 139 3.41 -4.10 -5.91
CA ALA A 139 2.93 -5.40 -6.35
C ALA A 139 2.17 -6.12 -5.22
N ALA A 140 2.68 -6.09 -3.99
CA ALA A 140 1.94 -6.60 -2.83
C ALA A 140 0.60 -5.87 -2.65
N PHE A 141 0.58 -4.54 -2.81
CA PHE A 141 -0.66 -3.76 -2.76
C PHE A 141 -1.71 -4.19 -3.79
N LEU A 142 -1.29 -4.47 -5.02
CA LEU A 142 -2.20 -4.90 -6.08
C LEU A 142 -2.62 -6.38 -5.96
N VAL A 143 -1.72 -7.24 -5.48
CA VAL A 143 -1.89 -8.70 -5.50
C VAL A 143 -2.63 -9.22 -4.26
N VAL A 144 -2.40 -8.64 -3.07
CA VAL A 144 -2.99 -9.11 -1.81
C VAL A 144 -4.52 -9.32 -1.91
N PRO A 145 -5.32 -8.38 -2.44
CA PRO A 145 -6.76 -8.58 -2.62
C PRO A 145 -7.12 -9.84 -3.42
N VAL A 146 -6.45 -10.05 -4.55
CA VAL A 146 -6.65 -11.17 -5.48
C VAL A 146 -6.31 -12.50 -4.85
N THR A 147 -5.15 -12.55 -4.20
CA THR A 147 -4.67 -13.77 -3.56
C THR A 147 -5.51 -14.15 -2.36
N SER A 148 -6.12 -13.17 -1.68
CA SER A 148 -7.02 -13.44 -0.57
C SER A 148 -8.32 -14.13 -1.02
N GLU A 149 -8.79 -13.85 -2.24
CA GLU A 149 -9.94 -14.50 -2.85
C GLU A 149 -9.60 -15.95 -3.26
N LEU A 150 -8.49 -16.12 -3.98
CA LEU A 150 -7.96 -17.42 -4.43
C LEU A 150 -7.72 -18.44 -3.32
N LEU A 151 -7.38 -17.98 -2.12
CA LEU A 151 -7.02 -18.84 -0.99
C LEU A 151 -8.21 -19.28 -0.14
N GLY A 152 -9.44 -19.08 -0.61
CA GLY A 152 -10.64 -19.72 -0.06
C GLY A 152 -11.71 -18.79 0.47
N ARG A 153 -11.84 -17.56 -0.06
CA ARG A 153 -13.05 -16.76 0.17
C ARG A 153 -14.14 -17.19 -0.81
N ALA A 154 -15.39 -17.23 -0.34
CA ALA A 154 -16.52 -17.39 -1.25
C ALA A 154 -16.55 -16.18 -2.22
N PRO A 155 -16.73 -16.39 -3.54
CA PRO A 155 -16.68 -15.36 -4.57
C PRO A 155 -17.71 -14.23 -4.39
N GLU A 156 -18.65 -14.37 -3.45
CA GLU A 156 -19.71 -13.40 -3.17
C GLU A 156 -19.29 -12.28 -2.18
N GLN A 157 -18.14 -12.39 -1.51
CA GLN A 157 -17.63 -11.35 -0.62
C GLN A 157 -16.41 -10.65 -1.23
N GLN A 158 -16.66 -9.58 -2.00
CA GLN A 158 -15.63 -8.68 -2.53
C GLN A 158 -14.80 -8.10 -1.36
N TRP A 159 -13.66 -8.72 -1.06
CA TRP A 159 -12.82 -8.30 0.06
C TRP A 159 -11.94 -7.13 -0.33
N THR A 160 -11.95 -6.13 0.53
CA THR A 160 -11.00 -5.03 0.50
C THR A 160 -10.20 -5.05 1.81
N PRO A 161 -8.99 -4.45 1.86
CA PRO A 161 -8.16 -4.41 3.07
C PRO A 161 -8.84 -3.84 4.32
N TYR A 162 -9.99 -3.16 4.17
CA TYR A 162 -10.74 -2.51 5.24
C TYR A 162 -12.23 -2.92 5.27
N ALA A 163 -12.63 -4.00 4.57
CA ALA A 163 -14.00 -4.49 4.57
C ALA A 163 -14.45 -4.90 6.00
N PRO A 164 -15.69 -4.56 6.40
CA PRO A 164 -16.23 -4.96 7.69
C PRO A 164 -16.32 -6.48 7.83
N LEU A 165 -16.06 -6.99 9.03
CA LEU A 165 -16.25 -8.39 9.38
C LEU A 165 -17.75 -8.65 9.52
N THR A 166 -18.38 -9.16 8.46
CA THR A 166 -19.84 -9.32 8.39
C THR A 166 -20.34 -10.72 8.73
N ASP A 167 -19.49 -11.74 8.73
CA ASP A 167 -19.84 -13.12 9.12
C ASP A 167 -18.62 -13.88 9.69
N ALA A 168 -18.89 -15.03 10.33
CA ALA A 168 -17.91 -16.01 10.84
C ALA A 168 -17.10 -16.71 9.72
N GLY A 169 -16.54 -15.91 8.81
CA GLY A 169 -15.71 -16.34 7.70
C GLY A 169 -14.26 -16.56 8.13
N THR A 170 -13.69 -17.67 7.67
CA THR A 170 -12.29 -18.04 7.82
C THR A 170 -11.38 -17.08 7.05
N LEU A 171 -10.89 -16.03 7.71
CA LEU A 171 -9.99 -15.04 7.13
C LEU A 171 -8.60 -15.61 6.82
N THR A 172 -8.29 -16.23 5.67
CA THR A 172 -6.96 -16.88 5.54
C THR A 172 -5.80 -15.87 5.51
N SER A 173 -4.99 -15.80 6.57
CA SER A 173 -3.60 -15.38 6.50
C SER A 173 -2.87 -16.43 5.66
N ALA A 174 -2.77 -16.18 4.35
CA ALA A 174 -1.88 -16.97 3.50
C ALA A 174 -0.51 -17.07 4.20
N PRO A 175 0.13 -18.24 4.20
CA PRO A 175 1.36 -18.44 4.96
C PRO A 175 2.45 -17.51 4.41
N ALA A 176 2.67 -16.38 5.10
CA ALA A 176 3.71 -15.41 4.80
C ALA A 176 5.10 -16.05 4.69
N TRP A 177 5.26 -17.28 5.21
CA TRP A 177 6.41 -18.17 5.07
C TRP A 177 7.01 -18.23 3.67
N MET A 178 6.18 -18.25 2.62
CA MET A 178 6.66 -18.34 1.22
C MET A 178 7.48 -17.11 0.80
N LEU A 179 7.20 -15.93 1.37
CA LEU A 179 7.95 -14.70 1.13
C LEU A 179 8.98 -14.44 2.23
N LEU A 180 8.61 -14.75 3.47
CA LEU A 180 9.36 -14.44 4.68
C LEU A 180 10.67 -15.24 4.79
N LEU A 181 10.65 -16.55 4.54
CA LEU A 181 11.87 -17.37 4.60
C LEU A 181 12.87 -16.96 3.51
N PRO A 182 12.47 -16.83 2.23
CA PRO A 182 13.37 -16.28 1.21
C PRO A 182 13.88 -14.88 1.55
N ALA A 183 13.03 -14.00 2.10
CA ALA A 183 13.45 -12.64 2.48
C ALA A 183 14.57 -12.66 3.54
N ILE A 184 14.43 -13.51 4.56
CA ILE A 184 15.45 -13.65 5.62
C ILE A 184 16.75 -14.19 5.03
N VAL A 185 16.68 -15.25 4.24
CA VAL A 185 17.86 -15.87 3.62
C VAL A 185 18.57 -14.87 2.73
N ALA A 186 17.83 -14.20 1.82
CA ALA A 186 18.37 -13.18 0.93
C ALA A 186 19.03 -12.04 1.69
N THR A 187 18.37 -11.51 2.72
CA THR A 187 18.88 -10.40 3.52
C THR A 187 20.10 -10.82 4.36
N ALA A 188 20.14 -12.04 4.87
CA ALA A 188 21.28 -12.58 5.60
C ALA A 188 22.51 -12.71 4.69
N PHE A 189 22.34 -13.26 3.47
CA PHE A 189 23.40 -13.32 2.47
C PHE A 189 23.88 -11.92 2.04
N ALA A 190 22.95 -11.00 1.75
CA ALA A 190 23.26 -9.60 1.46
C ALA A 190 24.05 -8.95 2.62
N THR A 191 23.71 -9.25 3.87
CA THR A 191 24.42 -8.73 5.05
C THR A 191 25.83 -9.31 5.16
N ALA A 192 25.98 -10.62 4.95
CA ALA A 192 27.25 -11.33 5.04
C ALA A 192 28.24 -10.91 3.94
N LEU A 193 27.76 -10.69 2.72
CA LEU A 193 28.56 -10.21 1.58
C LEU A 193 28.97 -8.73 1.72
N GLY A 194 28.38 -8.00 2.68
CA GLY A 194 28.57 -6.58 2.89
C GLY A 194 27.88 -5.71 1.85
N GLY A 195 27.50 -4.48 2.20
CA GLY A 195 26.66 -3.59 1.37
C GLY A 195 27.39 -2.42 0.73
N ALA A 196 26.83 -1.93 -0.37
CA ALA A 196 27.23 -0.66 -1.00
C ALA A 196 27.01 0.52 -0.03
N ARG A 197 27.26 1.75 -0.50
CA ARG A 197 26.94 2.95 0.30
C ARG A 197 25.43 2.98 0.57
N PRO A 198 25.00 3.30 1.80
CA PRO A 198 23.58 3.40 2.10
C PRO A 198 22.92 4.56 1.35
N ALA A 199 21.59 4.56 1.35
CA ALA A 199 20.79 5.61 0.77
C ALA A 199 21.16 7.00 1.34
N LYS A 200 20.93 8.04 0.53
CA LYS A 200 21.09 9.41 1.02
C LYS A 200 20.00 9.72 2.07
N PRO A 201 20.34 10.36 3.19
CA PRO A 201 19.35 10.74 4.20
C PRO A 201 18.43 11.83 3.64
N SER A 202 17.14 11.76 3.99
CA SER A 202 16.19 12.85 3.82
C SER A 202 15.78 13.38 5.19
N THR A 203 15.98 14.67 5.44
CA THR A 203 15.52 15.34 6.67
C THR A 203 14.02 15.58 6.64
N ARG A 204 13.44 15.78 5.44
CA ARG A 204 12.01 16.08 5.25
C ARG A 204 11.14 14.83 5.12
N GLY A 205 11.70 13.68 4.74
CA GLY A 205 10.93 12.46 4.51
C GLY A 205 10.12 11.98 5.70
N VAL A 206 10.66 12.09 6.93
CA VAL A 206 9.94 11.73 8.16
C VAL A 206 8.75 12.67 8.41
N ALA A 207 8.97 13.98 8.29
CA ALA A 207 7.93 14.98 8.49
C ALA A 207 6.80 14.80 7.46
N VAL A 208 7.16 14.62 6.18
CA VAL A 208 6.19 14.38 5.11
C VAL A 208 5.41 13.09 5.33
N THR A 209 6.08 11.98 5.70
CA THR A 209 5.40 10.72 6.02
C THR A 209 4.43 10.93 7.18
N ALA A 210 4.86 11.57 8.27
CA ALA A 210 4.00 11.84 9.43
C ALA A 210 2.78 12.70 9.05
N THR A 211 2.97 13.74 8.22
CA THR A 211 1.88 14.58 7.73
C THR A 211 0.89 13.80 6.87
N VAL A 212 1.38 12.99 5.92
CA VAL A 212 0.52 12.17 5.05
C VAL A 212 -0.26 11.15 5.87
N VAL A 213 0.41 10.44 6.79
CA VAL A 213 -0.22 9.45 7.68
C VAL A 213 -1.27 10.10 8.60
N ALA A 214 -0.92 11.22 9.26
CA ALA A 214 -1.85 11.92 10.14
C ALA A 214 -3.07 12.44 9.37
N THR A 215 -2.87 12.98 8.17
CA THR A 215 -3.96 13.48 7.33
C THR A 215 -4.82 12.34 6.80
N ALA A 216 -4.23 11.21 6.40
CA ALA A 216 -4.95 10.02 5.98
C ALA A 216 -5.87 9.51 7.11
N LEU A 217 -5.33 9.34 8.32
CA LEU A 217 -6.10 8.89 9.48
C LEU A 217 -7.17 9.90 9.89
N ALA A 218 -6.85 11.20 9.90
CA ALA A 218 -7.81 12.24 10.27
C ALA A 218 -8.95 12.35 9.26
N THR A 219 -8.66 12.31 7.95
CA THR A 219 -9.70 12.34 6.92
C THR A 219 -10.53 11.06 6.93
N ASN A 220 -9.91 9.91 7.18
CA ASN A 220 -10.64 8.66 7.37
C ASN A 220 -11.60 8.73 8.57
N ALA A 221 -11.12 9.18 9.74
CA ALA A 221 -11.95 9.33 10.93
C ALA A 221 -13.08 10.35 10.73
N ALA A 222 -12.81 11.44 10.01
CA ALA A 222 -13.80 12.45 9.70
C ALA A 222 -14.86 11.95 8.70
N ILE A 223 -14.48 11.16 7.69
CA ILE A 223 -15.43 10.52 6.76
C ILE A 223 -16.31 9.53 7.52
N ALA A 224 -15.72 8.74 8.42
CA ALA A 224 -16.46 7.84 9.29
C ALA A 224 -17.49 8.58 10.17
N ALA A 225 -17.13 9.75 10.71
CA ALA A 225 -18.05 10.58 11.48
C ALA A 225 -19.10 11.29 10.61
N ALA A 226 -18.79 11.57 9.34
CA ALA A 226 -19.66 12.25 8.39
C ALA A 226 -20.84 11.40 7.89
N GLN A 227 -20.81 10.09 8.12
CA GLN A 227 -21.86 9.12 7.72
C GLN A 227 -22.25 9.24 6.25
N ASP A 228 -23.47 9.68 5.91
CA ASP A 228 -24.00 9.77 4.55
C ASP A 228 -23.80 11.16 3.88
N ASN A 229 -23.04 12.06 4.53
CA ASN A 229 -22.82 13.43 4.04
C ASN A 229 -21.79 13.49 2.89
N ARG A 230 -22.27 13.23 1.67
CA ARG A 230 -21.48 13.24 0.42
C ARG A 230 -20.63 14.51 0.19
N PRO A 231 -21.15 15.74 0.32
CA PRO A 231 -20.33 16.93 0.08
C PRO A 231 -19.20 17.06 1.11
N LEU A 232 -19.42 16.64 2.35
CA LEU A 232 -18.37 16.62 3.37
C LEU A 232 -17.28 15.58 3.03
N THR A 233 -17.65 14.39 2.56
CA THR A 233 -16.69 13.37 2.10
C THR A 233 -15.85 13.88 0.92
N GLY A 234 -16.47 14.56 -0.05
CA GLY A 234 -15.76 15.19 -1.16
C GLY A 234 -14.78 16.27 -0.70
N ALA A 235 -15.18 17.11 0.27
CA ALA A 235 -14.31 18.12 0.86
C ALA A 235 -13.12 17.50 1.61
N LEU A 236 -13.35 16.44 2.40
CA LEU A 236 -12.29 15.73 3.13
C LEU A 236 -11.30 15.04 2.19
N LEU A 237 -11.78 14.46 1.09
CA LEU A 237 -10.91 13.95 0.02
C LEU A 237 -10.08 15.06 -0.61
N ALA A 238 -10.69 16.20 -0.94
CA ALA A 238 -9.98 17.35 -1.48
C ALA A 238 -8.90 17.86 -0.53
N VAL A 239 -9.17 17.88 0.78
CA VAL A 239 -8.18 18.21 1.82
C VAL A 239 -7.02 17.21 1.81
N PHE A 240 -7.29 15.91 1.78
CA PHE A 240 -6.24 14.89 1.72
C PHE A 240 -5.33 15.06 0.49
N VAL A 241 -5.94 15.27 -0.67
CA VAL A 241 -5.22 15.48 -1.95
C VAL A 241 -4.40 16.76 -1.90
N ALA A 242 -4.96 17.86 -1.42
CA ALA A 242 -4.27 19.14 -1.28
C ALA A 242 -3.06 19.04 -0.34
N VAL A 243 -3.20 18.35 0.79
CA VAL A 243 -2.08 18.12 1.72
C VAL A 243 -1.01 17.24 1.09
N THR A 244 -1.40 16.19 0.35
CA THR A 244 -0.45 15.29 -0.32
C THR A 244 0.32 16.00 -1.43
N ILE A 245 -0.35 16.85 -2.21
CA ILE A 245 0.27 17.72 -3.22
C ILE A 245 1.21 18.73 -2.54
N GLY A 246 0.75 19.41 -1.48
CA GLY A 246 1.58 20.34 -0.71
C GLY A 246 2.83 19.66 -0.13
N ALA A 247 2.68 18.44 0.38
CA ALA A 247 3.79 17.63 0.87
C ALA A 247 4.75 17.20 -0.25
N ALA A 248 4.25 16.92 -1.45
CA ALA A 248 5.08 16.65 -2.62
C ALA A 248 5.94 17.87 -3.00
N PHE A 249 5.40 19.09 -2.87
CA PHE A 249 6.16 20.34 -3.07
C PHE A 249 7.19 20.64 -1.97
N LEU A 250 7.06 20.04 -0.78
CA LEU A 250 8.05 20.13 0.29
C LEU A 250 9.24 19.18 0.08
N LEU A 251 9.03 18.10 -0.68
CA LEU A 251 10.08 17.19 -1.11
C LEU A 251 10.83 17.79 -2.31
N ASP A 252 12.05 17.30 -2.54
CA ASP A 252 12.79 17.67 -3.75
C ASP A 252 12.05 17.13 -4.99
N GLY A 253 12.13 17.82 -6.14
CA GLY A 253 11.21 17.57 -7.27
C GLY A 253 11.05 16.10 -7.69
N GLN A 254 12.13 15.32 -7.71
CA GLN A 254 12.09 13.89 -8.00
C GLN A 254 11.40 13.06 -6.90
N ASP A 255 11.67 13.37 -5.63
CA ASP A 255 11.05 12.72 -4.48
C ASP A 255 9.55 13.06 -4.37
N GLY A 256 9.17 14.30 -4.73
CA GLY A 256 7.78 14.73 -4.82
C GLY A 256 7.00 14.00 -5.91
N SER A 257 7.65 13.72 -7.06
CA SER A 257 7.04 12.97 -8.16
C SER A 257 6.63 11.55 -7.77
N LEU A 258 7.38 10.90 -6.87
CA LEU A 258 7.05 9.58 -6.36
C LEU A 258 5.76 9.62 -5.52
N LEU A 259 5.62 10.61 -4.64
CA LEU A 259 4.43 10.78 -3.79
C LEU A 259 3.17 11.02 -4.63
N LEU A 260 3.28 11.85 -5.68
CA LEU A 260 2.19 12.07 -6.63
C LEU A 260 1.85 10.78 -7.40
N THR A 261 2.86 10.02 -7.80
CA THR A 261 2.68 8.74 -8.52
C THR A 261 1.95 7.71 -7.67
N THR A 262 2.35 7.50 -6.41
CA THR A 262 1.66 6.54 -5.54
C THR A 262 0.24 7.00 -5.20
N THR A 263 0.00 8.31 -5.13
CA THR A 263 -1.35 8.89 -4.97
C THR A 263 -2.21 8.63 -6.21
N ALA A 264 -1.65 8.80 -7.41
CA ALA A 264 -2.35 8.48 -8.65
C ALA A 264 -2.62 6.97 -8.79
N ILE A 265 -1.71 6.10 -8.34
CA ILE A 265 -1.93 4.65 -8.30
C ILE A 265 -3.08 4.32 -7.33
N ALA A 266 -3.07 4.89 -6.12
CA ALA A 266 -4.15 4.70 -5.15
C ALA A 266 -5.50 5.13 -5.75
N ALA A 267 -5.53 6.28 -6.41
CA ALA A 267 -6.73 6.80 -7.06
C ALA A 267 -7.20 5.92 -8.24
N ALA A 268 -6.29 5.41 -9.07
CA ALA A 268 -6.63 4.55 -10.20
C ALA A 268 -7.15 3.17 -9.77
N VAL A 269 -6.68 2.66 -8.63
CA VAL A 269 -7.10 1.37 -8.07
C VAL A 269 -8.42 1.48 -7.31
N ALA A 270 -8.69 2.61 -6.66
CA ALA A 270 -9.87 2.79 -5.81
C ALA A 270 -11.23 2.45 -6.48
N PRO A 271 -11.52 2.84 -7.74
CA PRO A 271 -12.81 2.55 -8.39
C PRO A 271 -12.85 1.17 -9.07
N LEU A 272 -11.86 0.31 -8.88
CA LEU A 272 -11.84 -1.01 -9.50
C LEU A 272 -12.59 -1.99 -8.60
N SER A 273 -13.73 -2.48 -9.09
CA SER A 273 -14.40 -3.64 -8.51
C SER A 273 -13.53 -4.88 -8.67
N GLY A 274 -13.44 -5.70 -7.62
CA GLY A 274 -12.69 -6.96 -7.66
C GLY A 274 -13.21 -7.85 -8.79
N TRP A 275 -12.31 -8.33 -9.63
CA TRP A 275 -12.64 -9.26 -10.71
C TRP A 275 -12.98 -10.63 -10.11
N SER A 276 -14.24 -11.08 -10.24
CA SER A 276 -14.75 -12.32 -9.61
C SER A 276 -14.21 -13.63 -10.18
N ASP A 277 -13.48 -13.59 -11.30
CA ASP A 277 -12.82 -14.77 -11.90
C ASP A 277 -11.32 -14.72 -11.55
N THR A 278 -11.03 -14.63 -10.26
CA THR A 278 -9.66 -14.61 -9.77
C THR A 278 -9.01 -15.98 -10.03
N THR A 279 -7.97 -15.97 -10.87
CA THR A 279 -7.10 -17.13 -11.13
C THR A 279 -5.65 -16.77 -10.78
N TRP A 280 -4.82 -17.76 -10.48
CA TRP A 280 -3.36 -17.54 -10.31
C TRP A 280 -2.72 -16.86 -11.53
N ILE A 281 -3.33 -17.02 -12.71
CA ILE A 281 -2.94 -16.33 -13.94
C ILE A 281 -3.08 -14.81 -13.77
N GLY A 282 -4.16 -14.32 -13.15
CA GLY A 282 -4.34 -12.89 -12.87
C GLY A 282 -3.22 -12.31 -12.02
N VAL A 283 -2.81 -13.02 -10.96
CA VAL A 283 -1.67 -12.64 -10.11
C VAL A 283 -0.37 -12.56 -10.92
N VAL A 284 -0.11 -13.55 -11.76
CA VAL A 284 1.08 -13.57 -12.63
C VAL A 284 1.05 -12.39 -13.61
N ILE A 285 -0.10 -12.10 -14.23
CA ILE A 285 -0.21 -10.97 -15.18
C ILE A 285 0.05 -9.64 -14.47
N LEU A 286 -0.45 -9.43 -13.25
CA LEU A 286 -0.16 -8.21 -12.49
C LEU A 286 1.34 -8.06 -12.20
N ILE A 287 1.99 -9.12 -11.73
CA ILE A 287 3.42 -9.10 -11.40
C ILE A 287 4.26 -8.85 -12.66
N VAL A 288 3.96 -9.57 -13.74
CA VAL A 288 4.67 -9.44 -15.02
C VAL A 288 4.42 -8.06 -15.63
N GLY A 289 3.16 -7.60 -15.66
CA GLY A 289 2.77 -6.30 -16.16
C GLY A 289 3.49 -5.17 -15.42
N LEU A 290 3.46 -5.18 -14.09
CA LEU A 290 4.17 -4.20 -13.26
C LEU A 290 5.68 -4.23 -13.54
N THR A 291 6.28 -5.41 -13.63
CA THR A 291 7.72 -5.56 -13.93
C THR A 291 8.06 -4.98 -15.31
N VAL A 292 7.28 -5.31 -16.34
CA VAL A 292 7.45 -4.76 -17.69
C VAL A 292 7.29 -3.24 -17.67
N GLY A 293 6.27 -2.73 -16.99
CA GLY A 293 6.05 -1.30 -16.78
C GLY A 293 7.29 -0.62 -16.19
N VAL A 294 7.83 -1.13 -15.08
CA VAL A 294 9.04 -0.56 -14.43
C VAL A 294 10.23 -0.56 -15.38
N VAL A 295 10.44 -1.65 -16.14
CA VAL A 295 11.52 -1.74 -17.13
C VAL A 295 11.34 -0.72 -18.27
N VAL A 296 10.12 -0.53 -18.76
CA VAL A 296 9.84 0.43 -19.82
C VAL A 296 9.97 1.87 -19.30
N GLY A 297 9.37 2.19 -18.15
CA GLY A 297 9.44 3.52 -17.53
C GLY A 297 10.85 3.93 -17.13
N SER A 298 11.70 2.98 -16.73
CA SER A 298 13.11 3.27 -16.45
C SER A 298 13.94 3.52 -17.71
N ARG A 299 13.56 2.94 -18.86
CA ARG A 299 14.22 3.20 -20.15
C ARG A 299 13.76 4.50 -20.79
N TRP A 300 12.48 4.82 -20.68
CA TRP A 300 11.85 6.01 -21.29
C TRP A 300 11.11 6.82 -20.22
N PRO A 301 11.85 7.49 -19.31
CA PRO A 301 11.25 8.12 -18.14
C PRO A 301 10.37 9.31 -18.54
N SER A 302 9.07 9.19 -18.26
CA SER A 302 8.13 10.31 -18.36
C SER A 302 7.03 10.15 -17.31
N VAL A 303 7.22 10.81 -16.17
CA VAL A 303 6.27 10.83 -15.06
C VAL A 303 4.91 11.37 -15.51
N VAL A 304 4.91 12.43 -16.35
CA VAL A 304 3.67 13.01 -16.87
C VAL A 304 2.88 11.98 -17.66
N VAL A 305 3.53 11.20 -18.53
CA VAL A 305 2.86 10.12 -19.28
C VAL A 305 2.28 9.07 -18.33
N GLY A 306 3.05 8.63 -17.33
CA GLY A 306 2.56 7.68 -16.33
C GLY A 306 1.33 8.18 -15.56
N LEU A 307 1.37 9.43 -15.09
CA LEU A 307 0.24 10.06 -14.41
C LEU A 307 -0.97 10.25 -15.33
N THR A 308 -0.76 10.62 -16.59
CA THR A 308 -1.86 10.74 -17.57
C THR A 308 -2.53 9.39 -17.85
N LEU A 309 -1.76 8.31 -17.94
CA LEU A 309 -2.30 6.97 -18.12
C LEU A 309 -3.06 6.50 -16.87
N LEU A 310 -2.55 6.77 -15.66
CA LEU A 310 -3.27 6.46 -14.41
C LEU A 310 -4.60 7.24 -14.32
N ALA A 311 -4.59 8.53 -14.65
CA ALA A 311 -5.80 9.34 -14.70
C ALA A 311 -6.79 8.83 -15.76
N ALA A 312 -6.29 8.35 -16.91
CA ALA A 312 -7.12 7.73 -17.94
C ALA A 312 -7.77 6.42 -17.46
N VAL A 313 -7.07 5.60 -16.66
CA VAL A 313 -7.67 4.39 -16.06
C VAL A 313 -8.78 4.74 -15.06
N SER A 314 -8.58 5.78 -14.26
CA SER A 314 -9.65 6.33 -13.42
C SER A 314 -10.82 6.79 -14.29
N LEU A 315 -10.58 7.65 -15.29
CA LEU A 315 -11.61 8.21 -16.17
C LEU A 315 -12.41 7.13 -16.91
N ALA A 316 -11.75 6.05 -17.33
CA ALA A 316 -12.39 4.93 -18.02
C ALA A 316 -13.51 4.27 -17.21
N GLY A 317 -13.53 4.43 -15.87
CA GLY A 317 -14.64 3.94 -15.05
C GLY A 317 -15.94 4.73 -15.18
N LEU A 318 -15.90 5.92 -15.81
CA LEU A 318 -17.11 6.69 -16.10
C LEU A 318 -17.85 6.19 -17.34
N LEU A 319 -17.22 5.28 -18.11
CA LEU A 319 -17.79 4.71 -19.32
C LEU A 319 -18.53 3.42 -18.96
N PRO A 320 -19.87 3.36 -19.09
CA PRO A 320 -20.67 2.22 -18.66
C PRO A 320 -20.19 0.88 -19.27
N ASP A 321 -19.87 0.89 -20.57
CA ASP A 321 -19.42 -0.30 -21.31
C ASP A 321 -18.03 -0.82 -20.85
N ILE A 322 -17.27 0.00 -20.15
CA ILE A 322 -15.92 -0.33 -19.65
C ILE A 322 -15.91 -0.50 -18.12
N ALA A 323 -16.92 0.00 -17.42
CA ALA A 323 -17.04 -0.14 -15.98
C ALA A 323 -17.38 -1.58 -15.57
N ASP A 324 -18.18 -2.28 -16.39
CA ASP A 324 -18.72 -3.61 -16.06
C ASP A 324 -18.12 -4.75 -16.90
N GLY A 325 -18.17 -5.97 -16.35
CA GLY A 325 -17.75 -7.20 -17.02
C GLY A 325 -16.30 -7.19 -17.50
N MET A 326 -16.09 -7.42 -18.81
CA MET A 326 -14.76 -7.50 -19.41
C MET A 326 -14.00 -6.17 -19.35
N GLY A 327 -14.71 -5.03 -19.35
CA GLY A 327 -14.10 -3.71 -19.26
C GLY A 327 -13.37 -3.48 -17.94
N GLY A 328 -13.99 -3.90 -16.83
CA GLY A 328 -13.39 -3.84 -15.50
C GLY A 328 -12.11 -4.68 -15.41
N ALA A 329 -12.14 -5.89 -15.98
CA ALA A 329 -10.96 -6.76 -16.06
C ALA A 329 -9.83 -6.12 -16.87
N VAL A 330 -10.13 -5.52 -18.02
CA VAL A 330 -9.14 -4.81 -18.85
C VAL A 330 -8.52 -3.63 -18.09
N ARG A 331 -9.34 -2.83 -17.40
CA ARG A 331 -8.85 -1.70 -16.56
C ARG A 331 -7.91 -2.21 -15.47
N TRP A 332 -8.31 -3.28 -14.79
CA TRP A 332 -7.54 -3.87 -13.71
C TRP A 332 -6.20 -4.46 -14.17
N LEU A 333 -6.20 -5.17 -15.30
CA LEU A 333 -4.98 -5.67 -15.95
C LEU A 333 -4.09 -4.54 -16.48
N ALA A 334 -4.67 -3.42 -16.92
CA ALA A 334 -3.93 -2.26 -17.40
C ALA A 334 -3.27 -1.46 -16.28
N VAL A 335 -3.82 -1.44 -15.06
CA VAL A 335 -3.24 -0.70 -13.94
C VAL A 335 -1.83 -1.17 -13.63
N ALA A 336 -1.57 -2.48 -13.59
CA ALA A 336 -0.26 -3.00 -13.21
C ALA A 336 0.89 -2.47 -14.10
N PRO A 337 0.86 -2.60 -15.44
CA PRO A 337 1.91 -2.06 -16.30
C PRO A 337 1.97 -0.53 -16.28
N ILE A 338 0.84 0.17 -16.15
CA ILE A 338 0.82 1.63 -16.08
C ILE A 338 1.44 2.12 -14.77
N ALA A 339 1.08 1.52 -13.63
CA ALA A 339 1.66 1.79 -12.32
C ALA A 339 3.17 1.50 -12.34
N GLY A 340 3.57 0.37 -12.92
CA GLY A 340 4.98 0.04 -13.13
C GLY A 340 5.71 1.10 -13.94
N TYR A 341 5.13 1.55 -15.06
CA TYR A 341 5.72 2.59 -15.91
C TYR A 341 5.87 3.92 -15.17
N ALA A 342 4.85 4.34 -14.42
CA ALA A 342 4.89 5.56 -13.63
C ALA A 342 5.99 5.48 -12.55
N LEU A 343 6.09 4.35 -11.83
CA LEU A 343 7.13 4.13 -10.82
C LEU A 343 8.54 4.08 -11.42
N GLY A 344 8.72 3.38 -12.55
CA GLY A 344 10.00 3.30 -13.25
C GLY A 344 10.47 4.65 -13.82
N SER A 345 9.50 5.52 -14.14
CA SER A 345 9.75 6.88 -14.60
C SER A 345 10.21 7.82 -13.48
N CYS A 346 9.91 7.50 -12.22
CA CYS A 346 10.44 8.22 -11.06
C CYS A 346 11.93 7.87 -10.85
N ASP A 347 12.70 8.84 -10.36
CA ASP A 347 14.08 8.64 -9.91
C ASP A 347 14.21 9.01 -8.43
N PRO A 348 13.66 8.19 -7.51
CA PRO A 348 13.75 8.49 -6.09
C PRO A 348 15.19 8.28 -5.61
N ILE A 349 15.80 9.34 -5.10
CA ILE A 349 17.20 9.33 -4.65
C ILE A 349 17.29 9.12 -3.13
N ARG A 350 16.23 9.43 -2.38
CA ARG A 350 16.29 9.47 -0.90
C ARG A 350 15.34 8.49 -0.22
N SER A 351 15.91 7.71 0.68
CA SER A 351 15.22 6.71 1.51
C SER A 351 13.94 7.21 2.19
N GLY A 352 13.94 8.43 2.73
CA GLY A 352 12.78 8.99 3.41
C GLY A 352 11.61 9.34 2.48
N ALA A 353 11.88 9.63 1.20
CA ALA A 353 10.84 9.91 0.22
C ALA A 353 10.18 8.60 -0.28
N THR A 354 10.95 7.52 -0.36
CA THR A 354 10.47 6.17 -0.66
C THR A 354 9.34 5.76 0.29
N ILE A 355 9.55 5.97 1.60
CA ILE A 355 8.54 5.64 2.62
C ILE A 355 7.31 6.54 2.52
N ALA A 356 7.51 7.84 2.31
CA ALA A 356 6.41 8.79 2.13
C ALA A 356 5.50 8.42 0.95
N GLY A 357 6.08 7.99 -0.17
CA GLY A 357 5.31 7.49 -1.30
C GLY A 357 4.46 6.26 -0.93
N LEU A 358 5.07 5.29 -0.26
CA LEU A 358 4.37 4.07 0.18
C LEU A 358 3.28 4.35 1.22
N SER A 359 3.41 5.39 2.05
CA SER A 359 2.42 5.67 3.08
C SER A 359 1.04 5.98 2.54
N VAL A 360 0.94 6.51 1.31
CA VAL A 360 -0.35 6.76 0.65
C VAL A 360 -1.08 5.45 0.31
N LEU A 361 -0.34 4.38 0.03
CA LEU A 361 -0.90 3.09 -0.38
C LEU A 361 -1.35 2.24 0.82
N PHE A 362 -0.57 2.25 1.91
CA PHE A 362 -0.76 1.32 3.02
C PHE A 362 -1.47 1.93 4.25
N VAL A 363 -1.68 3.24 4.29
CA VAL A 363 -2.55 3.88 5.30
C VAL A 363 -3.92 4.11 4.70
N PRO A 364 -5.00 3.69 5.36
CA PRO A 364 -6.32 4.05 4.90
C PRO A 364 -6.49 5.55 4.95
N SER A 365 -6.87 6.06 3.80
CA SER A 365 -7.18 7.47 3.57
C SER A 365 -8.58 7.56 2.97
N ALA A 366 -9.03 8.80 2.78
CA ALA A 366 -10.20 9.07 1.96
C ALA A 366 -10.15 8.35 0.59
N LEU A 367 -8.97 8.19 -0.03
CA LEU A 367 -8.83 7.49 -1.32
C LEU A 367 -9.19 6.01 -1.22
N SER A 368 -8.69 5.34 -0.20
CA SER A 368 -8.88 3.89 -0.06
C SER A 368 -10.27 3.54 0.47
N VAL A 369 -10.89 4.41 1.28
CA VAL A 369 -12.23 4.17 1.84
C VAL A 369 -13.33 4.54 0.86
N ALA A 370 -13.16 5.62 0.10
CA ALA A 370 -14.11 5.94 -0.97
C ALA A 370 -14.17 4.81 -2.02
N GLY A 371 -13.08 4.07 -2.23
CA GLY A 371 -13.01 2.91 -3.12
C GLY A 371 -13.81 1.67 -2.69
N GLN A 372 -14.30 1.62 -1.45
CA GLN A 372 -14.95 0.42 -0.90
C GLN A 372 -16.46 0.60 -0.92
N GLY A 373 -17.07 0.36 -2.08
CA GLY A 373 -18.52 0.20 -2.21
C GLY A 373 -18.82 -1.22 -2.66
N ALA A 374 -19.37 -2.05 -1.78
CA ALA A 374 -20.09 -3.24 -2.22
C ALA A 374 -21.53 -2.82 -2.54
N PRO A 375 -22.01 -2.98 -3.78
CA PRO A 375 -23.44 -2.90 -4.06
C PRO A 375 -24.12 -4.15 -3.49
N ASP A 376 -25.25 -3.94 -2.82
CA ASP A 376 -26.37 -4.87 -2.63
C ASP A 376 -26.05 -6.38 -2.62
N LEU A 377 -26.29 -7.04 -1.47
CA LEU A 377 -26.97 -8.35 -1.40
C LEU A 377 -27.13 -8.92 0.03
N LEU A 378 -26.54 -8.31 1.07
CA LEU A 378 -26.63 -8.82 2.45
C LEU A 378 -27.09 -7.79 3.52
N GLU A 379 -27.41 -6.55 3.12
CA GLU A 379 -27.92 -5.54 4.06
C GLU A 379 -29.24 -5.95 4.74
N ASP A 380 -29.99 -6.89 4.17
CA ASP A 380 -31.28 -7.30 4.69
C ASP A 380 -31.25 -8.46 5.70
N ARG A 381 -30.08 -9.03 6.03
CA ARG A 381 -29.99 -10.22 6.91
C ARG A 381 -29.02 -10.17 8.09
N SER A 382 -28.31 -9.07 8.31
CA SER A 382 -27.37 -8.98 9.44
C SER A 382 -28.04 -8.51 10.74
N PRO A 383 -27.94 -9.28 11.86
CA PRO A 383 -28.36 -8.82 13.19
C PRO A 383 -27.48 -7.70 13.77
N LEU A 384 -26.43 -7.26 13.06
CA LEU A 384 -25.48 -6.22 13.48
C LEU A 384 -25.92 -4.79 13.08
N ARG A 385 -27.16 -4.62 12.60
CA ARG A 385 -27.75 -3.34 12.16
C ARG A 385 -27.75 -2.25 13.23
N SER A 386 -27.62 -2.61 14.51
CA SER A 386 -27.64 -1.68 15.65
C SER A 386 -26.27 -1.13 16.05
N LEU A 387 -25.17 -1.50 15.38
CA LEU A 387 -23.86 -0.96 15.71
C LEU A 387 -23.72 0.49 15.20
N PRO A 388 -23.18 1.41 16.01
CA PRO A 388 -22.81 2.75 15.55
C PRO A 388 -21.86 2.61 14.37
N ARG A 389 -22.32 3.02 13.17
CA ARG A 389 -21.56 3.03 11.92
C ARG A 389 -20.33 3.93 12.08
N GLY A 390 -19.25 3.36 12.61
CA GLY A 390 -17.99 4.01 12.93
C GLY A 390 -16.84 3.28 12.26
N MET A 391 -16.02 4.04 11.54
CA MET A 391 -14.78 3.64 10.85
C MET A 391 -14.90 2.66 9.67
N MET A 392 -16.00 1.93 9.51
CA MET A 392 -16.10 0.86 8.50
C MET A 392 -17.42 0.76 7.74
N ALA A 393 -18.24 1.82 7.75
CA ALA A 393 -19.32 1.89 6.79
C ALA A 393 -18.71 2.18 5.41
N SER A 394 -18.82 1.23 4.48
CA SER A 394 -18.90 1.56 3.07
C SER A 394 -20.11 2.49 2.92
N MET A 395 -19.90 3.80 2.93
CA MET A 395 -20.76 4.63 2.09
C MET A 395 -20.70 3.96 0.72
N PRO A 396 -21.79 3.72 0.02
CA PRO A 396 -21.69 3.64 -1.42
C PRO A 396 -21.50 5.10 -1.86
N PRO A 397 -20.29 5.62 -2.15
CA PRO A 397 -20.25 6.58 -3.21
C PRO A 397 -20.80 5.82 -4.41
N ASP A 398 -21.86 6.35 -4.99
CA ASP A 398 -22.24 6.02 -6.35
C ASP A 398 -20.92 5.87 -7.15
N PRO A 399 -20.66 4.70 -7.76
CA PRO A 399 -19.39 4.39 -8.41
C PRO A 399 -18.99 5.49 -9.42
N TYR A 400 -19.98 6.21 -9.96
CA TYR A 400 -19.78 7.41 -10.77
C TYR A 400 -19.09 8.55 -10.01
N TRP A 401 -19.56 8.91 -8.81
CA TRP A 401 -18.98 9.97 -7.97
C TRP A 401 -17.57 9.63 -7.49
N LEU A 402 -17.37 8.37 -7.09
CA LEU A 402 -16.04 7.86 -6.73
C LEU A 402 -15.07 8.00 -7.90
N THR A 403 -15.46 7.49 -9.06
CA THR A 403 -14.63 7.53 -10.26
C THR A 403 -14.33 8.97 -10.69
N THR A 404 -15.33 9.86 -10.59
CA THR A 404 -15.16 11.29 -10.86
C THR A 404 -14.13 11.90 -9.91
N ALA A 405 -14.25 11.63 -8.61
CA ALA A 405 -13.32 12.14 -7.63
C ALA A 405 -11.89 11.63 -7.86
N MET A 406 -11.70 10.34 -8.13
CA MET A 406 -10.40 9.75 -8.43
C MET A 406 -9.79 10.27 -9.74
N THR A 407 -10.63 10.60 -10.73
CA THR A 407 -10.20 11.26 -11.96
C THR A 407 -9.68 12.67 -11.66
N VAL A 408 -10.39 13.44 -10.82
CA VAL A 408 -9.94 14.77 -10.38
C VAL A 408 -8.61 14.67 -9.62
N VAL A 409 -8.42 13.66 -8.78
CA VAL A 409 -7.13 13.40 -8.12
C VAL A 409 -6.03 13.14 -9.15
N GLY A 410 -6.29 12.28 -10.14
CA GLY A 410 -5.36 12.02 -11.24
C GLY A 410 -4.97 13.31 -11.98
N LEU A 411 -5.93 14.13 -12.37
CA LEU A 411 -5.69 15.42 -13.04
C LEU A 411 -4.90 16.39 -12.16
N ALA A 412 -5.21 16.47 -10.87
CA ALA A 412 -4.50 17.31 -9.92
C ALA A 412 -3.02 16.87 -9.77
N THR A 413 -2.74 15.57 -9.75
CA THR A 413 -1.35 15.06 -9.70
C THR A 413 -0.57 15.39 -10.98
N ILE A 414 -1.22 15.35 -12.16
CA ILE A 414 -0.60 15.75 -13.44
C ILE A 414 -0.23 17.23 -13.41
N ALA A 415 -1.16 18.09 -13.00
CA ALA A 415 -0.93 19.54 -12.89
C ALA A 415 0.20 19.84 -11.90
N ALA A 416 0.20 19.21 -10.73
CA ALA A 416 1.26 19.36 -9.73
C ALA A 416 2.63 18.89 -10.26
N ALA A 417 2.69 17.78 -11.01
CA ALA A 417 3.92 17.31 -11.62
C ALA A 417 4.47 18.28 -12.69
N GLY A 418 3.59 18.93 -13.47
CA GLY A 418 3.97 19.98 -14.41
C GLY A 418 4.61 21.18 -13.71
N LEU A 419 4.03 21.62 -12.59
CA LEU A 419 4.57 22.72 -11.78
C LEU A 419 5.90 22.35 -11.11
N LEU A 420 6.05 21.11 -10.62
CA LEU A 420 7.32 20.62 -10.07
C LEU A 420 8.43 20.62 -11.11
N ARG A 421 8.10 20.29 -12.37
CA ARG A 421 9.06 20.31 -13.47
C ARG A 421 9.52 21.74 -13.80
N GLN A 422 8.59 22.68 -13.90
CA GLN A 422 8.92 24.09 -14.16
C GLN A 422 9.89 24.64 -13.10
N ARG A 423 9.63 24.36 -11.82
CA ARG A 423 10.52 24.76 -10.71
C ARG A 423 11.91 24.14 -10.73
N ALA A 424 12.12 23.06 -11.47
CA ALA A 424 13.43 22.42 -11.60
C ALA A 424 14.24 22.97 -12.78
N GLU A 425 13.58 23.68 -13.69
CA GLU A 425 14.20 24.32 -14.86
C GLU A 425 14.61 25.78 -14.56
N ASP A 426 13.96 26.42 -13.57
CA ASP A 426 14.32 27.71 -12.96
C ASP A 426 15.43 27.58 -11.90
#